data_AF-A0A427DNA0-F1
#
_entry.id   AF-A0A427DNA0-F1
#
_cell.length_a   1.000
_cell.length_b   1.000
_cell.length_c   1.000
_cell.angle_alpha   90.00
_cell.angle_beta   90.00
_cell.angle_gamma   90.00
#
_symmetry.space_group_name_H-M   'P 1'
#
loop_
_entity.id
_entity.type
_entity.pdbx_description
1 polymer ?
#
loop_
_entity_poly.entity_id
_entity_poly.type
_entity_poly.pdbx_seq_one_letter_code
_entity_poly.pdbx_strand_id
1 'polypeptide(L)' 'MRKTSSSLAVSKLAQYAEDPAGFIKADGKAYNQKAAAAGTKAHQRIGAGPSKAKFLLATALVLAALIYFGVIEV' A
#
# COMPACT_ATOMS: atom_id res chain seq x y z
N MET A 1 32.29 -8.80 -13.25
CA MET A 1 31.39 -8.24 -12.21
C MET A 1 30.15 -7.70 -12.90
N ARG A 2 28.95 -8.24 -12.64
CA ARG A 2 27.69 -7.64 -13.13
C ARG A 2 27.46 -6.36 -12.32
N LYS A 3 27.54 -5.17 -12.96
CA LYS A 3 27.02 -3.94 -12.37
C LYS A 3 25.51 -4.11 -12.26
N THR A 4 25.02 -4.44 -11.09
CA THR A 4 23.60 -4.29 -10.78
C THR A 4 23.30 -2.80 -10.89
N SER A 5 22.50 -2.43 -11.89
CA SER A 5 21.90 -1.10 -11.94
C SER A 5 21.12 -0.91 -10.64
N SER A 6 21.67 -0.17 -9.69
CA SER A 6 20.97 0.17 -8.46
C SER A 6 19.84 1.12 -8.86
N SER A 7 18.62 0.59 -8.93
CA SER A 7 17.41 1.42 -9.04
C SER A 7 17.39 2.38 -7.86
N LEU A 8 17.59 3.66 -8.16
CA LEU A 8 17.66 4.73 -7.17
C LEU A 8 16.34 5.47 -7.21
N ALA A 9 15.64 5.51 -6.08
CA ALA A 9 14.35 6.19 -6.00
C ALA A 9 14.53 7.68 -6.30
N VAL A 10 13.66 8.23 -7.17
CA VAL A 10 13.68 9.66 -7.55
C VAL A 10 13.59 10.58 -6.33
N SER A 11 12.86 10.16 -5.29
CA SER A 11 12.75 10.89 -4.02
C SER A 11 14.09 11.03 -3.29
N LYS A 12 15.00 10.05 -3.41
CA LYS A 12 16.35 10.15 -2.82
C LYS A 12 17.22 11.12 -3.60
N LEU A 13 17.10 11.15 -4.93
CA LEU A 13 17.81 12.12 -5.77
C LEU A 13 17.34 13.54 -5.45
N ALA A 14 16.04 13.74 -5.30
CA ALA A 14 15.47 15.03 -4.94
C ALA A 14 15.95 15.50 -3.55
N GLN A 15 15.91 14.63 -2.53
CA GLN A 15 16.41 14.99 -1.20
C GLN A 15 17.90 15.32 -1.18
N TYR A 16 18.71 14.54 -1.90
CA TYR A 16 20.14 14.82 -1.99
C TYR A 16 20.42 16.16 -2.71
N ALA A 17 19.64 16.50 -3.74
CA ALA A 17 19.77 17.77 -4.45
C ALA A 17 19.35 18.98 -3.61
N GLU A 18 18.40 18.81 -2.69
CA GLU A 18 17.90 19.86 -1.78
C GLU A 18 18.87 20.11 -0.61
N ASP A 19 19.27 19.05 0.10
CA ASP A 19 20.23 19.14 1.22
C ASP A 19 21.17 17.92 1.23
N PRO A 20 22.33 18.01 0.56
CA PRO A 20 23.30 16.93 0.50
C PRO A 20 23.84 16.53 1.89
N ALA A 21 24.10 17.53 2.75
CA ALA A 21 24.71 17.29 4.05
C ALA A 21 23.72 16.62 5.01
N GLY A 22 22.46 17.07 5.02
CA GLY A 22 21.38 16.43 5.78
C GLY A 22 21.07 15.03 5.27
N PHE A 23 21.06 14.81 3.95
CA PHE A 23 20.85 13.50 3.36
C PHE A 23 21.94 12.49 3.76
N ILE A 24 23.22 12.89 3.71
CA ILE A 24 24.34 12.05 4.12
C ILE A 24 24.27 11.73 5.62
N LYS A 25 23.97 12.72 6.47
CA LYS A 25 23.80 12.51 7.91
C LYS A 25 22.65 11.55 8.23
N ALA A 26 21.60 11.56 7.41
CA ALA A 26 20.46 10.66 7.53
C ALA A 26 20.67 9.29 6.86
N ASP A 27 21.85 8.99 6.32
CA ASP A 27 22.17 7.73 5.63
C ASP A 27 21.17 7.44 4.47
N GLY A 28 20.75 8.50 3.78
CA GLY A 28 19.77 8.43 2.69
C GLY A 28 18.39 7.90 3.11
N LYS A 29 18.02 8.06 4.39
CA LYS A 29 16.69 7.80 4.94
C LYS A 29 15.89 9.09 4.98
N ALA A 30 14.57 8.96 5.08
CA ALA A 30 13.69 10.11 5.20
C ALA A 30 14.04 10.92 6.46
N TYR A 31 14.12 12.25 6.31
CA TYR A 31 14.37 13.20 7.41
C TYR A 31 13.44 12.97 8.62
N ASN A 32 12.16 12.68 8.36
CA ASN A 32 11.20 12.27 9.38
C ASN A 32 10.59 10.92 9.04
N GLN A 33 11.12 9.86 9.66
CA GLN A 33 10.63 8.50 9.45
C GLN A 33 9.17 8.31 9.87
N LYS A 34 8.70 8.99 10.93
CA LYS A 34 7.31 8.87 11.39
C LYS A 34 6.34 9.41 10.34
N ALA A 35 6.65 10.57 9.75
CA ALA A 35 5.85 11.16 8.69
C ALA A 35 5.83 10.28 7.43
N ALA A 36 7.00 9.76 7.02
CA ALA A 36 7.10 8.85 5.88
C ALA A 36 6.29 7.55 6.10
N ALA A 37 6.35 6.96 7.29
CA ALA A 37 5.58 5.78 7.65
C ALA A 37 4.07 6.07 7.67
N ALA A 38 3.65 7.22 8.20
CA ALA A 38 2.25 7.64 8.20
C ALA A 38 1.71 7.81 6.77
N GLY A 39 2.47 8.46 5.89
CA GLY A 39 2.12 8.59 4.46
C GLY A 39 2.02 7.23 3.76
N THR A 40 2.98 6.33 4.03
CA THR A 40 2.96 4.96 3.48
C THR A 40 1.71 4.21 3.93
N LYS A 41 1.35 4.30 5.21
CA LYS A 41 0.15 3.66 5.77
C LYS A 41 -1.14 4.22 5.16
N ALA A 42 -1.19 5.52 4.87
CA ALA A 42 -2.32 6.14 4.18
C ALA A 42 -2.45 5.61 2.74
N HIS A 43 -1.36 5.56 1.98
CA HIS A 43 -1.38 4.99 0.63
C HIS A 43 -1.74 3.50 0.61
N GLN A 44 -1.28 2.71 1.58
CA GLN A 44 -1.65 1.30 1.71
C GLN A 44 -3.15 1.10 2.00
N ARG A 45 -3.77 2.01 2.76
CA ARG A 45 -5.22 1.96 3.02
C ARG A 45 -6.04 2.27 1.77
N ILE A 46 -5.58 3.20 0.93
CA ILE A 46 -6.25 3.55 -0.33
C ILE A 46 -6.01 2.46 -1.40
N GLY A 47 -4.80 1.89 -1.44
CA GLY A 47 -4.44 0.79 -2.34
C GLY A 47 -4.94 -0.58 -1.88
N ALA A 48 -5.54 -0.68 -0.70
CA ALA A 48 -6.21 -1.90 -0.25
C ALA A 48 -7.48 -2.09 -1.09
N GLY A 49 -7.33 -2.78 -2.22
CA GLY A 49 -8.45 -3.19 -3.07
C GLY A 49 -9.51 -3.97 -2.28
N PRO A 50 -10.69 -4.19 -2.88
CA PRO A 50 -11.80 -4.85 -2.21
C PRO A 50 -11.38 -6.20 -1.61
N SER A 51 -11.70 -6.40 -0.33
CA SER A 51 -11.37 -7.65 0.35
C SER A 51 -12.16 -8.80 -0.25
N LYS A 52 -11.45 -9.77 -0.84
CA LYS A 52 -12.06 -11.02 -1.36
C LYS A 52 -12.89 -11.72 -0.28
N ALA A 53 -12.44 -11.70 0.98
CA ALA A 53 -13.16 -12.28 2.09
C ALA A 53 -14.50 -11.57 2.37
N LYS A 54 -14.51 -10.22 2.35
CA LYS A 54 -15.76 -9.45 2.51
C LYS A 54 -16.72 -9.69 1.34
N PHE A 55 -16.19 -9.84 0.13
CA PHE A 55 -17.00 -10.17 -1.05
C PHE A 55 -17.65 -11.55 -0.91
N LEU A 56 -16.88 -12.58 -0.56
CA LEU A 56 -17.41 -13.93 -0.36
C LEU A 56 -18.47 -13.97 0.74
N LEU A 57 -18.25 -13.26 1.84
CA LEU A 57 -19.22 -13.15 2.93
C LEU A 57 -20.54 -12.51 2.45
N ALA A 58 -20.44 -11.39 1.73
CA ALA A 58 -21.62 -10.72 1.19
C ALA A 58 -22.40 -11.62 0.22
N THR A 59 -21.69 -12.30 -0.69
CA THR A 59 -22.32 -13.23 -1.64
C THR A 59 -23.02 -14.38 -0.94
N ALA A 60 -22.39 -14.98 0.07
CA ALA A 60 -23.00 -16.06 0.85
C ALA A 60 -24.27 -15.61 1.56
N LEU A 61 -24.28 -14.41 2.15
CA LEU A 61 -25.46 -13.85 2.82
C LEU A 61 -26.60 -13.58 1.83
N VAL A 62 -26.28 -13.06 0.64
CA VAL A 62 -27.28 -12.81 -0.41
C VAL A 62 -27.88 -14.13 -0.90
N LEU A 63 -27.05 -15.15 -1.16
CA LEU A 63 -27.54 -16.47 -1.56
C LEU A 63 -28.43 -17.10 -0.48
N ALA A 64 -28.00 -17.07 0.78
CA ALA A 64 -28.78 -17.58 1.90
C ALA A 64 -30.14 -16.86 2.03
N ALA A 65 -30.18 -15.53 1.84
CA ALA A 65 -31.41 -14.77 1.85
C ALA A 65 -32.34 -15.16 0.69
N LEU A 66 -31.81 -15.32 -0.52
CA LEU A 66 -32.60 -15.71 -1.70
C LEU A 66 -33.22 -17.11 -1.55
N ILE A 67 -32.49 -18.04 -0.93
CA ILE A 67 -32.99 -19.38 -0.57
C ILE A 67 -34.09 -19.25 0.49
N TYR A 68 -33.86 -18.48 1.55
CA TYR A 68 -34.81 -18.29 2.64
C TYR A 68 -36.15 -17.70 2.18
N PHE A 69 -36.12 -16.75 1.24
CA PHE A 69 -37.32 -16.15 0.66
C PHE A 69 -37.93 -16.97 -0.49
N GLY A 70 -37.38 -18.16 -0.81
CA GLY A 70 -37.90 -19.04 -1.84
C GLY A 70 -37.78 -18.48 -3.26
N VAL A 71 -36.87 -17.53 -3.49
CA VAL A 71 -36.62 -16.95 -4.82
C VAL A 71 -35.82 -17.92 -5.69
N ILE A 72 -34.97 -18.74 -5.06
CA ILE A 72 -34.12 -19.74 -5.71
C ILE A 72 -34.20 -21.03 -4.90
N GLU A 73 -34.46 -22.15 -5.58
CA GLU A 73 -34.43 -23.50 -5.01
C GLU A 73 -33.03 -24.10 -5.17
N VAL A 74 -32.59 -24.89 -4.19
CA VAL A 74 -31.28 -25.57 -4.17
C VAL A 74 -31.48 -27.07 -4.19
#